data_AF-A0A7C2KMW5-F1
#
_entry.id   AF-A0A7C2KMW5-F1
#
_cell.length_a   1.000
_cell.length_b   1.000
_cell.length_c   1.000
_cell.angle_alpha   90.00
_cell.angle_beta   90.00
_cell.angle_gamma   90.00
#
_symmetry.space_group_name_H-M   'P 1'
#
loop_
_entity.id
_entity.type
_entity.pdbx_description
1 polymer ?
#
loop_
_entity_poly.entity_id
_entity_poly.type
_entity_poly.pdbx_seq_one_letter_code
_entity_poly.pdbx_strand_id
1 'polypeptide(L)' 'PDQYRQVLLLRYQYQLALPDIAHQLGRSQEATKTLLYRAVLALRKQMQVLSTDSSTLTPPMA' A
#
# COMPACT_ATOMS: atom_id res chain seq x y z
N PRO A 1 4.46 -7.86 1.68
CA PRO A 1 5.91 -7.69 1.45
C PRO A 1 6.44 -6.46 2.19
N ASP A 2 7.49 -6.62 3.01
CA ASP A 2 8.04 -5.56 3.86
C ASP A 2 8.46 -4.30 3.09
N GLN A 3 9.00 -4.48 1.88
CA GLN A 3 9.40 -3.37 1.00
C GLN A 3 8.23 -2.44 0.61
N TYR A 4 6.99 -2.94 0.59
CA TYR A 4 5.80 -2.13 0.26
C TYR A 4 5.43 -1.21 1.41
N ARG A 5 5.54 -1.72 2.63
CA ARG A 5 5.28 -0.97 3.85
C ARG A 5 6.29 0.15 4.04
N GLN A 6 7.55 -0.14 3.75
CA GLN A 6 8.65 0.81 3.90
C GLN A 6 8.53 1.99 2.93
N VAL A 7 8.19 1.74 1.66
CA VAL A 7 7.93 2.80 0.67
C VAL A 7 6.72 3.64 1.05
N LEU A 8 5.65 3.01 1.53
CA LEU A 8 4.45 3.72 1.99
C LEU A 8 4.75 4.60 3.22
N LEU A 9 5.52 4.10 4.19
CA LEU A 9 5.94 4.87 5.36
C LEU A 9 6.79 6.08 4.95
N LEU A 10 7.80 5.89 4.11
CA LEU A 10 8.65 6.99 3.63
C LEU A 10 7.84 8.04 2.86
N ARG A 11 6.86 7.62 2.05
CA ARG A 11 6.03 8.53 1.26
C ARG A 11 4.99 9.28 2.11
N TYR A 12 4.28 8.58 2.99
CA TYR A 12 3.11 9.13 3.69
C TYR A 12 3.43 9.65 5.09
N GLN A 13 4.36 9.01 5.80
CA GLN A 13 4.75 9.43 7.16
C GLN A 13 5.85 10.49 7.14
N TYR A 14 6.86 10.32 6.27
CA TYR A 14 7.97 11.27 6.16
C TYR A 14 7.79 12.30 5.03
N GLN A 15 6.72 12.17 4.22
CA GLN A 15 6.42 13.06 3.09
C GLN A 15 7.60 13.27 2.12
N LEU A 16 8.50 12.28 2.03
CA LEU A 16 9.68 12.35 1.18
C LEU A 16 9.29 12.30 -0.30
N ALA A 17 10.06 13.02 -1.11
CA ALA A 17 9.89 12.96 -2.54
C ALA A 17 10.36 11.59 -3.07
N LEU A 18 9.70 11.10 -4.13
CA LEU A 18 10.10 9.89 -4.85
C LEU A 18 11.62 9.77 -5.15
N PRO A 19 12.33 10.84 -5.58
CA PRO A 19 13.79 10.82 -5.70
C PRO A 19 14.50 10.42 -4.41
N ASP A 20 14.16 11.05 -3.28
CA ASP A 20 14.82 10.81 -2.00
C ASP A 20 14.54 9.39 -1.49
N ILE A 21 13.31 8.91 -1.66
CA ILE A 21 12.93 7.53 -1.30
C ILE A 21 13.73 6.52 -2.14
N ALA A 22 13.93 6.80 -3.43
CA ALA A 22 14.70 5.95 -4.32
C ALA A 22 16.18 5.92 -3.91
N HIS A 23 16.76 7.08 -3.59
CA HIS A 23 18.12 7.17 -3.05
C HIS A 23 18.27 6.42 -1.73
N GLN A 24 17.32 6.56 -0.81
CA GLN A 24 17.34 5.94 0.51
C GLN A 24 17.16 4.41 0.45
N LEU A 25 16.46 3.92 -0.58
CA LEU A 25 16.31 2.48 -0.85
C LEU A 25 17.41 1.91 -1.75
N GLY A 26 18.32 2.75 -2.27
CA GLY A 26 19.36 2.35 -3.21
C GLY A 26 18.81 1.82 -4.54
N ARG A 27 17.65 2.32 -4.99
CA ARG A 27 16.97 1.87 -6.21
C ARG A 27 16.75 3.00 -7.20
N SER A 28 16.45 2.66 -8.45
CA SER A 28 16.04 3.64 -9.44
C SER A 28 14.67 4.26 -9.09
N GLN A 29 14.46 5.50 -9.51
CA GLN A 29 13.18 6.18 -9.33
C GLN A 29 12.02 5.41 -10.00
N GLU A 30 12.24 4.84 -11.19
CA GLU A 30 11.25 4.03 -11.89
C GLU A 30 10.86 2.76 -11.13
N ALA A 31 11.86 2.06 -10.58
CA ALA A 31 11.62 0.88 -9.76
C ALA A 31 10.80 1.27 -8.53
N THR A 32 11.16 2.37 -7.85
CA THR A 32 10.47 2.87 -6.65
C THR A 32 9.04 3.29 -6.95
N LYS A 33 8.79 3.94 -8.10
CA LYS A 33 7.45 4.34 -8.56
C LYS A 33 6.56 3.12 -8.83
N THR A 34 7.11 2.11 -9.50
CA THR A 34 6.42 0.83 -9.75
C THR A 34 6.12 0.10 -8.44
N LEU A 35 7.06 0.13 -7.49
CA LEU A 35 6.93 -0.46 -6.16
C LEU A 35 5.82 0.21 -5.36
N LEU A 36 5.80 1.54 -5.36
CA LEU A 36 4.79 2.36 -4.69
C LEU A 36 3.40 2.11 -5.29
N TYR A 37 3.29 2.07 -6.61
CA TYR A 37 2.04 1.76 -7.29
C TYR A 37 1.51 0.37 -6.89
N ARG A 38 2.36 -0.66 -6.92
CA ARG A 38 1.98 -2.02 -6.50
C ARG A 38 1.61 -2.08 -5.01
N ALA A 39 2.32 -1.34 -4.16
CA ALA A 39 2.04 -1.25 -2.73
C ALA A 39 0.66 -0.64 -2.47
N VAL A 40 0.32 0.46 -3.15
CA VAL A 40 -1.00 1.11 -3.05
C VAL A 40 -2.11 0.20 -3.60
N LEU A 41 -1.85 -0.49 -4.71
CA LEU A 41 -2.84 -1.40 -5.31
C LEU A 41 -3.13 -2.60 -4.40
N ALA A 42 -2.09 -3.16 -3.77
CA ALA A 42 -2.24 -4.22 -2.77
C ALA A 42 -3.01 -3.74 -1.53
N LEU A 43 -2.70 -2.53 -1.04
CA LEU A 43 -3.40 -1.92 0.09
C LEU A 43 -4.89 -1.71 -0.22
N ARG A 44 -5.20 -1.18 -1.41
CA ARG A 44 -6.58 -0.99 -1.87
C ARG A 44 -7.34 -2.31 -1.96
N LYS A 45 -6.69 -3.36 -2.47
CA LYS A 45 -7.28 -4.70 -2.53
C LYS A 45 -7.58 -5.25 -1.13
N GLN A 46 -6.67 -5.08 -0.17
CA GLN A 46 -6.91 -5.48 1.22
C GLN A 46 -8.05 -4.70 1.86
N MET A 47 -8.12 -3.38 1.67
CA MET A 47 -9.22 -2.55 2.18
C MET A 47 -10.58 -2.96 1.58
N GLN A 48 -10.61 -3.34 0.31
CA GLN A 48 -11.83 -3.78 -0.35
C GLN A 48 -12.33 -5.14 0.18
N VAL A 49 -11.41 -6.07 0.48
CA VAL A 49 -11.73 -7.35 1.15
C VAL A 49 -12.31 -7.10 2.55
N LEU A 50 -11.66 -6.27 3.36
CA LEU A 50 -12.15 -5.87 4.70
C LEU A 50 -13.56 -5.26 4.65
N SER A 51 -13.86 -4.49 3.62
CA SER A 51 -15.19 -3.86 3.44
C SER A 51 -16.27 -4.87 3.05
N THR A 52 -15.89 -5.99 2.43
CA THR A 52 -16.82 -7.01 1.94
C THR A 52 -17.15 -8.04 3.02
N ASP A 53 -16.17 -8.41 3.86
CA ASP A 53 -16.39 -9.30 5.02
C ASP A 53 -17.39 -8.71 6.04
N SER A 54 -17.42 -7.38 6.16
CA SER A 54 -18.32 -6.65 7.06
C SER A 54 -19.81 -6.78 6.71
N SER A 55 -20.14 -7.20 5.48
CA SER A 55 -21.51 -7.25 4.96
C SER A 55 -22.18 -8.63 5.04
N THR A 56 -21.51 -9.64 5.59
CA THR A 56 -22.05 -11.03 5.67
C THR A 56 -22.67 -11.40 7.02
N LEU A 57 -22.78 -10.45 7.95
CA LEU A 57 -23.41 -10.62 9.28
C LEU A 57 -24.88 -10.18 9.31
N THR A 58 -25.66 -10.44 8.26
CA THR A 58 -27.13 -10.46 8.39
C THR A 58 -27.56 -11.86 8.81
N PRO A 59 -28.16 -12.05 10.00
CA PRO A 59 -28.63 -13.35 10.44
C PRO A 59 -29.74 -13.85 9.50
N PRO A 60 -29.90 -15.17 9.30
CA PRO A 60 -31.04 -15.69 8.57
C PRO A 60 -32.30 -15.31 9.34
N MET A 61 -33.15 -14.47 8.75
CA MET A 61 -34.51 -14.31 9.25
C MET A 61 -35.22 -15.66 9.05
N ALA A 62 -35.54 -16.28 10.19
CA ALA A 62 -36.36 -17.48 10.31
C ALA A 62 -37.82 -17.23 9.93
#